data_AF-A0A7C4GQ30-F1
#
_entry.id   AF-A0A7C4GQ30-F1
#
_cell.length_a   1.000
_cell.length_b   1.000
_cell.length_c   1.000
_cell.angle_alpha   90.00
_cell.angle_beta   90.00
_cell.angle_gamma   90.00
#
_symmetry.space_group_name_H-M   'P 1'
#
loop_
_entity.id
_entity.type
_entity.pdbx_description
1 polymer ?
#
loop_
_entity_poly.entity_id
_entity_poly.type
_entity_poly.pdbx_seq_one_letter_code
_entity_poly.pdbx_strand_id
1 'polypeptide(L)'
;MRRGLILLLLLLSINVIGLRDQSTESPLMKDIEDTLRRFDKVRGSDAAMKQLIDDMRADLEYMKLYREPKLFERFAPSGVKVPLVYITDQGFNVHPINAMNLATEALLYRKNWSEFRDIMDWMLRYLERKGDSYFFNFYFAWERASIPWNSSVSQGIGAGYYAIAYKKFGDEKYLEAAIGLARSFSIPYEEGGFVLETGYGPFYLEYSNAPDDLVLNGFMLSLKGLVIYNELMGDYLSEKALREGLDTLRKILPYYEKEGWSLYSPKHGRADETYHRLHIRLLYFLGKWFDDPLFLKYAMRWDSYLERSELPRAEQEYSFWRDLLDSLNDPPSPQGP
;
A
#
# COMPACT_ATOMS: atom_id res chain seq x y z
N MET A 1 -3.20 -7.98 -30.87
CA MET A 1 -4.29 -8.02 -29.86
C MET A 1 -5.18 -9.26 -29.96
N ARG A 2 -6.10 -9.40 -30.93
CA ARG A 2 -7.10 -10.51 -30.93
C ARG A 2 -6.52 -11.94 -30.79
N ARG A 3 -5.38 -12.25 -31.42
CA ARG A 3 -4.73 -13.57 -31.29
C ARG A 3 -4.12 -13.82 -29.90
N GLY A 4 -3.63 -12.77 -29.23
CA GLY A 4 -3.05 -12.87 -27.89
C GLY A 4 -4.12 -13.03 -26.80
N LEU A 5 -5.21 -12.26 -26.90
CA LEU A 5 -6.39 -12.41 -26.04
C LEU A 5 -7.00 -13.81 -26.17
N ILE A 6 -7.15 -14.34 -27.40
CA ILE A 6 -7.67 -15.69 -27.62
C ILE A 6 -6.74 -16.75 -27.02
N LEU A 7 -5.42 -16.63 -27.20
CA LEU A 7 -4.45 -17.57 -26.63
C LEU A 7 -4.46 -17.54 -25.09
N LEU A 8 -4.60 -16.36 -24.50
CA LEU A 8 -4.66 -16.19 -23.05
C LEU A 8 -5.99 -16.66 -22.45
N LEU A 9 -7.13 -16.40 -23.11
CA LEU A 9 -8.43 -16.95 -22.71
C LEU A 9 -8.45 -18.49 -22.81
N LEU A 10 -7.78 -19.06 -23.83
CA LEU A 10 -7.56 -20.51 -23.93
C LEU A 10 -6.68 -21.03 -22.79
N LEU A 11 -5.61 -20.31 -22.42
CA LEU A 11 -4.75 -20.65 -21.28
C LEU A 11 -5.50 -20.57 -19.93
N LEU A 12 -6.47 -19.66 -19.80
CA LEU A 12 -7.31 -19.52 -18.61
C LEU A 12 -8.52 -20.49 -18.61
N SER A 13 -8.63 -21.39 -19.60
CA SER A 13 -9.77 -22.32 -19.77
C SER A 13 -11.14 -21.61 -19.87
N ILE A 14 -11.14 -20.38 -20.37
CA ILE A 14 -12.35 -19.55 -20.47
C ILE A 14 -13.02 -19.83 -21.82
N ASN A 15 -14.31 -20.19 -21.78
CA ASN A 15 -15.06 -20.58 -22.97
C ASN A 15 -15.33 -19.37 -23.87
N VAL A 16 -14.46 -19.18 -24.87
CA VAL A 16 -14.46 -18.04 -25.82
C VAL A 16 -15.78 -17.90 -26.59
N ILE A 17 -16.54 -18.99 -26.73
CA ILE A 17 -17.79 -19.03 -27.48
C ILE A 17 -18.91 -18.24 -26.76
N GLY A 18 -18.95 -18.24 -25.42
CA GLY A 18 -19.94 -17.48 -24.65
C GLY A 18 -19.66 -15.97 -24.56
N LEU A 19 -18.39 -15.56 -24.72
CA LEU A 19 -17.97 -14.16 -24.76
C LEU A 19 -18.25 -13.49 -26.12
N ARG A 20 -18.35 -14.29 -27.21
CA ARG A 20 -18.57 -13.78 -28.57
C ARG A 20 -19.97 -13.19 -28.77
N ASP A 21 -21.00 -13.76 -28.15
CA ASP A 21 -22.37 -13.23 -28.20
C ASP A 21 -22.57 -11.95 -27.39
N GLN A 22 -21.61 -11.61 -26.50
CA GLN A 22 -21.65 -10.45 -25.60
C GLN A 22 -20.70 -9.31 -26.03
N SER A 23 -20.09 -9.44 -27.22
CA SER A 23 -18.88 -8.72 -27.62
C SER A 23 -19.09 -7.29 -28.13
N THR A 24 -20.31 -6.76 -28.17
CA THR A 24 -20.54 -5.43 -28.78
C THR A 24 -20.78 -4.29 -27.81
N GLU A 25 -21.12 -4.49 -26.53
CA GLU A 25 -21.53 -3.35 -25.68
C GLU A 25 -21.17 -3.41 -24.17
N SER A 26 -20.35 -4.36 -23.69
CA SER A 26 -19.97 -4.37 -22.26
C SER A 26 -18.80 -3.41 -21.97
N PRO A 27 -18.94 -2.44 -21.02
CA PRO A 27 -17.85 -1.56 -20.59
C PRO A 27 -16.58 -2.33 -20.17
N LEU A 28 -16.74 -3.45 -19.46
CA LEU A 28 -15.64 -4.33 -19.02
C LEU A 28 -14.84 -4.95 -20.18
N MET A 29 -15.42 -5.09 -21.38
CA MET A 29 -14.65 -5.58 -22.53
C MET A 29 -13.62 -4.55 -22.98
N LYS A 30 -13.93 -3.25 -22.85
CA LYS A 30 -12.96 -2.17 -23.12
C LYS A 30 -11.86 -2.15 -22.06
N ASP A 31 -12.22 -2.40 -20.80
CA ASP A 31 -11.28 -2.50 -19.69
C ASP A 31 -10.28 -3.64 -19.92
N ILE A 32 -10.76 -4.82 -20.30
CA ILE A 32 -9.90 -5.98 -20.63
C ILE A 32 -8.95 -5.64 -21.79
N GLU A 33 -9.42 -4.91 -22.82
CA GLU A 33 -8.55 -4.45 -23.90
C GLU A 33 -7.49 -3.46 -23.42
N ASP A 34 -7.83 -2.54 -22.51
CA ASP A 34 -6.87 -1.61 -21.93
C ASP A 34 -5.81 -2.34 -21.10
N THR A 35 -6.23 -3.25 -20.22
CA THR A 35 -5.33 -4.11 -19.43
C THR A 35 -4.32 -4.79 -20.36
N LEU A 36 -4.76 -5.42 -21.44
CA LEU A 36 -3.85 -6.03 -22.41
C LEU A 36 -2.88 -5.03 -23.08
N ARG A 37 -3.33 -3.82 -23.41
CA ARG A 37 -2.47 -2.78 -24.01
C ARG A 37 -1.42 -2.26 -23.03
N ARG A 38 -1.79 -2.08 -21.75
CA ARG A 38 -0.86 -1.72 -20.68
C ARG A 38 0.23 -2.77 -20.56
N PHE A 39 -0.13 -4.06 -20.55
CA PHE A 39 0.83 -5.15 -20.40
C PHE A 39 1.78 -5.35 -21.58
N ASP A 40 1.35 -5.06 -22.81
CA ASP A 40 2.26 -5.05 -23.97
C ASP A 40 3.44 -4.08 -23.79
N LYS A 41 3.29 -3.03 -22.95
CA LYS A 41 4.34 -2.05 -22.65
C LYS A 41 5.27 -2.46 -21.51
N VAL A 42 4.89 -3.43 -20.68
CA VAL A 42 5.65 -3.82 -19.47
C VAL A 42 6.07 -5.29 -19.47
N ARG A 43 6.12 -5.91 -20.65
CA ARG A 43 6.60 -7.29 -20.83
C ARG A 43 8.02 -7.42 -20.27
N GLY A 44 8.22 -8.35 -19.33
CA GLY A 44 9.56 -8.72 -18.85
C GLY A 44 9.66 -9.14 -17.39
N SER A 45 8.66 -8.86 -16.53
CA SER A 45 8.67 -9.33 -15.14
C SER A 45 7.57 -10.37 -14.86
N ASP A 46 7.95 -11.45 -14.17
CA ASP A 46 7.02 -12.53 -13.79
C ASP A 46 5.91 -12.01 -12.86
N ALA A 47 6.21 -11.03 -12.03
CA ALA A 47 5.25 -10.40 -11.12
C ALA A 47 4.19 -9.60 -11.89
N ALA A 48 4.60 -8.81 -12.89
CA ALA A 48 3.67 -8.12 -13.79
C ALA A 48 2.71 -9.13 -14.43
N MET A 49 3.24 -10.21 -15.01
CA MET A 49 2.41 -11.22 -15.67
C MET A 49 1.41 -11.89 -14.71
N LYS A 50 1.79 -12.12 -13.46
CA LYS A 50 0.88 -12.65 -12.43
C LYS A 50 -0.23 -11.65 -12.10
N GLN A 51 0.09 -10.36 -11.96
CA GLN A 51 -0.94 -9.33 -11.75
C GLN A 51 -1.92 -9.30 -12.93
N LEU A 52 -1.45 -9.28 -14.18
CA LEU A 52 -2.31 -9.34 -15.38
C LEU A 52 -3.31 -10.49 -15.33
N ILE A 53 -2.82 -11.69 -14.98
CA ILE A 53 -3.63 -12.89 -14.95
C ILE A 53 -4.75 -12.78 -13.91
N ASP A 54 -4.43 -12.26 -12.73
CA ASP A 54 -5.41 -12.08 -11.66
C ASP A 54 -6.38 -10.93 -11.95
N ASP A 55 -5.91 -9.84 -12.56
CA ASP A 55 -6.71 -8.70 -13.04
C ASP A 55 -7.76 -9.17 -14.05
N MET A 56 -7.32 -9.86 -15.11
CA MET A 56 -8.21 -10.40 -16.13
C MET A 56 -9.19 -11.43 -15.57
N ARG A 57 -8.76 -12.26 -14.61
CA ARG A 57 -9.66 -13.22 -13.96
C ARG A 57 -10.75 -12.49 -13.19
N ALA A 58 -10.40 -11.43 -12.46
CA ALA A 58 -11.36 -10.61 -11.73
C ALA A 58 -12.38 -9.99 -12.68
N ASP A 59 -11.93 -9.35 -13.78
CA ASP A 59 -12.83 -8.77 -14.79
C ASP A 59 -13.80 -9.83 -15.37
N LEU A 60 -13.27 -10.98 -15.79
CA LEU A 60 -14.06 -12.04 -16.45
C LEU A 60 -15.03 -12.73 -15.49
N GLU A 61 -14.69 -12.86 -14.21
CA GLU A 61 -15.63 -13.36 -13.21
C GLU A 61 -16.66 -12.31 -12.80
N TYR A 62 -16.26 -11.04 -12.68
CA TYR A 62 -17.17 -9.95 -12.35
C TYR A 62 -18.22 -9.71 -13.43
N MET A 63 -17.85 -9.84 -14.71
CA MET A 63 -18.79 -9.76 -15.84
C MET A 63 -20.00 -10.69 -15.71
N LYS A 64 -19.83 -11.84 -15.03
CA LYS A 64 -20.92 -12.82 -14.80
C LYS A 64 -21.99 -12.29 -13.83
N LEU A 65 -21.73 -11.19 -13.13
CA LEU A 65 -22.67 -10.55 -12.21
C LEU A 65 -23.65 -9.60 -12.92
N TYR A 66 -23.47 -9.32 -14.21
CA TYR A 66 -24.35 -8.47 -15.03
C TYR A 66 -24.59 -7.07 -14.44
N ARG A 67 -23.55 -6.46 -13.83
CA ARG A 67 -23.60 -5.09 -13.33
C ARG A 67 -22.31 -4.33 -13.62
N GLU A 68 -22.41 -3.01 -13.67
CA GLU A 68 -21.24 -2.15 -13.81
C GLU A 68 -20.51 -1.99 -12.48
N PRO A 69 -19.17 -2.11 -12.46
CA PRO A 69 -18.36 -1.82 -11.29
C PRO A 69 -18.23 -0.31 -11.05
N LYS A 70 -18.05 0.07 -9.79
CA LYS A 70 -17.80 1.46 -9.39
C LYS A 70 -16.32 1.67 -9.10
N LEU A 71 -15.82 2.90 -9.31
CA LEU A 71 -14.46 3.27 -8.92
C LEU A 71 -14.18 2.86 -7.46
N PHE A 72 -13.05 2.19 -7.25
CA PHE A 72 -12.61 1.61 -5.97
C PHE A 72 -13.46 0.46 -5.42
N GLU A 73 -14.39 -0.08 -6.20
CA GLU A 73 -15.08 -1.30 -5.85
C GLU A 73 -14.08 -2.45 -5.71
N ARG A 74 -14.27 -3.26 -4.66
CA ARG A 74 -13.41 -4.40 -4.36
C ARG A 74 -14.08 -5.69 -4.82
N PHE A 75 -13.34 -6.53 -5.52
CA PHE A 75 -13.80 -7.85 -5.94
C PHE A 75 -12.69 -8.89 -5.83
N ALA A 76 -12.99 -10.03 -5.20
CA ALA A 76 -12.10 -11.18 -5.14
C ALA A 76 -12.70 -12.31 -6.00
N PRO A 77 -12.09 -12.66 -7.14
CA PRO A 77 -12.51 -13.84 -7.89
C PRO A 77 -12.17 -15.13 -7.14
N SER A 78 -12.70 -16.26 -7.61
CA SER A 78 -12.50 -17.55 -6.96
C SER A 78 -11.02 -17.90 -6.81
N GLY A 79 -10.63 -18.28 -5.58
CA GLY A 79 -9.25 -18.63 -5.24
C GLY A 79 -8.31 -17.44 -5.02
N VAL A 80 -8.77 -16.20 -5.18
CA VAL A 80 -8.02 -14.98 -4.86
C VAL A 80 -8.28 -14.56 -3.41
N LYS A 81 -7.21 -14.42 -2.62
CA LYS A 81 -7.29 -14.10 -1.19
C LYS A 81 -7.45 -12.61 -0.91
N VAL A 82 -6.89 -11.77 -1.79
CA VAL A 82 -6.90 -10.32 -1.63
C VAL A 82 -7.79 -9.72 -2.73
N PRO A 83 -8.92 -9.07 -2.38
CA PRO A 83 -9.75 -8.36 -3.34
C PRO A 83 -8.95 -7.37 -4.19
N LEU A 84 -9.13 -7.47 -5.51
CA LEU A 84 -8.66 -6.49 -6.48
C LEU A 84 -9.58 -5.26 -6.46
N VAL A 85 -9.07 -4.14 -6.97
CA VAL A 85 -9.73 -2.83 -6.91
C VAL A 85 -10.06 -2.37 -8.32
N TYR A 86 -11.31 -2.03 -8.56
CA TYR A 86 -11.72 -1.49 -9.85
C TYR A 86 -11.22 -0.06 -10.05
N ILE A 87 -10.58 0.16 -11.19
CA ILE A 87 -10.14 1.47 -11.67
C ILE A 87 -10.88 1.74 -12.97
N THR A 88 -11.57 2.87 -13.04
CA THR A 88 -12.38 3.26 -14.21
C THR A 88 -11.56 3.16 -15.50
N ASP A 89 -12.14 2.53 -16.52
CA ASP A 89 -11.56 2.28 -17.84
C ASP A 89 -10.30 1.38 -17.84
N GLN A 90 -10.00 0.74 -16.71
CA GLN A 90 -8.79 -0.07 -16.49
C GLN A 90 -9.08 -1.39 -15.75
N GLY A 91 -10.34 -1.71 -15.47
CA GLY A 91 -10.74 -3.00 -14.86
C GLY A 91 -10.36 -3.15 -13.39
N PHE A 92 -10.46 -4.37 -12.89
CA PHE A 92 -9.97 -4.75 -11.56
C PHE A 92 -8.46 -4.95 -11.58
N ASN A 93 -7.77 -4.30 -10.64
CA ASN A 93 -6.32 -4.34 -10.55
C ASN A 93 -5.85 -4.80 -9.18
N VAL A 94 -4.76 -5.57 -9.14
CA VAL A 94 -3.99 -5.82 -7.91
C VAL A 94 -3.56 -4.46 -7.34
N HIS A 95 -3.86 -4.24 -6.06
CA HIS A 95 -3.65 -2.94 -5.43
C HIS A 95 -2.89 -3.11 -4.10
N PRO A 96 -1.55 -3.00 -4.12
CA PRO A 96 -0.71 -3.22 -2.93
C PRO A 96 -1.12 -2.45 -1.67
N ILE A 97 -1.48 -1.17 -1.76
CA ILE A 97 -1.98 -0.40 -0.58
C ILE A 97 -3.26 -1.01 -0.01
N ASN A 98 -4.18 -1.48 -0.87
CA ASN A 98 -5.42 -2.09 -0.43
C ASN A 98 -5.15 -3.41 0.32
N ALA A 99 -4.20 -4.21 -0.17
CA ALA A 99 -3.75 -5.41 0.50
C ALA A 99 -3.19 -5.10 1.91
N MET A 100 -2.39 -4.05 2.04
CA MET A 100 -1.87 -3.61 3.34
C MET A 100 -2.96 -3.07 4.27
N ASN A 101 -3.97 -2.38 3.74
CA ASN A 101 -5.14 -1.98 4.53
C ASN A 101 -5.94 -3.19 5.04
N LEU A 102 -6.16 -4.21 4.20
CA LEU A 102 -6.81 -5.45 4.62
C LEU A 102 -6.00 -6.20 5.68
N ALA A 103 -4.68 -6.23 5.55
CA ALA A 103 -3.80 -6.81 6.58
C ALA A 103 -3.89 -6.06 7.91
N THR A 104 -4.03 -4.72 7.86
CA THR A 104 -4.29 -3.88 9.03
C THR A 104 -5.60 -4.29 9.68
N GLU A 105 -6.66 -4.42 8.90
CA GLU A 105 -7.98 -4.81 9.42
C GLU A 105 -7.97 -6.22 10.02
N ALA A 106 -7.28 -7.16 9.39
CA ALA A 106 -7.11 -8.52 9.86
C ALA A 106 -6.49 -8.55 11.26
N LEU A 107 -5.41 -7.78 11.49
CA LEU A 107 -4.74 -7.70 12.79
C LEU A 107 -5.53 -6.88 13.82
N LEU A 108 -5.83 -5.62 13.49
CA LEU A 108 -6.34 -4.62 14.43
C LEU A 108 -7.81 -4.84 14.79
N TYR A 109 -8.66 -5.11 13.79
CA TYR A 109 -10.11 -5.17 14.00
C TYR A 109 -10.62 -6.60 14.15
N ARG A 110 -10.12 -7.53 13.33
CA ARG A 110 -10.59 -8.92 13.31
C ARG A 110 -9.77 -9.85 14.19
N LYS A 111 -8.56 -9.44 14.59
CA LYS A 111 -7.60 -10.25 15.36
C LYS A 111 -7.36 -11.64 14.73
N ASN A 112 -7.35 -11.69 13.40
CA ASN A 112 -7.31 -12.91 12.60
C ASN A 112 -5.93 -13.11 11.97
N TRP A 113 -5.07 -13.86 12.66
CA TRP A 113 -3.72 -14.20 12.18
C TRP A 113 -3.71 -15.06 10.92
N SER A 114 -4.72 -15.92 10.72
CA SER A 114 -4.79 -16.75 9.51
C SER A 114 -5.09 -15.91 8.28
N GLU A 115 -6.02 -14.96 8.38
CA GLU A 115 -6.32 -14.01 7.31
C GLU A 115 -5.11 -13.12 7.02
N PHE A 116 -4.45 -12.62 8.06
CA PHE A 116 -3.21 -11.86 7.89
C PHE A 116 -2.14 -12.66 7.12
N ARG A 117 -1.92 -13.92 7.50
CA ARG A 117 -0.98 -14.81 6.81
C ARG A 117 -1.37 -15.03 5.34
N ASP A 118 -2.65 -15.31 5.07
CA ASP A 118 -3.16 -15.49 3.71
C ASP A 118 -2.92 -14.26 2.82
N ILE A 119 -3.10 -13.06 3.37
CA ILE A 119 -2.82 -11.80 2.65
C ILE A 119 -1.32 -11.64 2.38
N MET A 120 -0.47 -11.87 3.38
CA MET A 120 0.99 -11.77 3.23
C MET A 120 1.51 -12.79 2.21
N ASP A 121 1.07 -14.04 2.28
CA ASP A 121 1.41 -15.10 1.33
C ASP A 121 0.96 -14.77 -0.10
N TRP A 122 -0.26 -14.24 -0.25
CA TRP A 122 -0.77 -13.86 -1.55
C TRP A 122 0.07 -12.78 -2.22
N MET A 123 0.45 -11.75 -1.45
CA MET A 123 1.17 -10.59 -1.95
C MET A 123 2.62 -10.91 -2.33
N LEU A 124 3.27 -11.91 -1.73
CA LEU A 124 4.64 -12.32 -2.10
C LEU A 124 4.79 -12.62 -3.60
N ARG A 125 3.70 -13.07 -4.25
CA ARG A 125 3.70 -13.41 -5.68
C ARG A 125 3.95 -12.22 -6.59
N TYR A 126 3.77 -11.00 -6.09
CA TYR A 126 3.89 -9.75 -6.85
C TYR A 126 5.09 -8.90 -6.44
N LEU A 127 5.96 -9.39 -5.54
CA LEU A 127 7.20 -8.70 -5.21
C LEU A 127 8.17 -8.76 -6.38
N GLU A 128 8.74 -7.61 -6.71
CA GLU A 128 9.75 -7.47 -7.75
C GLU A 128 11.09 -7.09 -7.15
N ARG A 129 12.14 -7.84 -7.50
CA ARG A 129 13.50 -7.59 -7.01
C ARG A 129 14.24 -6.62 -7.93
N LYS A 130 14.86 -5.60 -7.34
CA LYS A 130 15.80 -4.68 -7.97
C LYS A 130 17.03 -4.52 -7.09
N GLY A 131 18.14 -5.14 -7.51
CA GLY A 131 19.31 -5.28 -6.63
C GLY A 131 18.90 -6.02 -5.36
N ASP A 132 19.21 -5.45 -4.20
CA ASP A 132 18.84 -6.00 -2.89
C ASP A 132 17.54 -5.42 -2.32
N SER A 133 16.81 -4.61 -3.11
CA SER A 133 15.55 -3.98 -2.73
C SER A 133 14.38 -4.64 -3.47
N TYR A 134 13.22 -4.72 -2.80
CA TYR A 134 12.00 -5.26 -3.38
C TYR A 134 10.94 -4.17 -3.53
N PHE A 135 10.08 -4.33 -4.53
CA PHE A 135 9.03 -3.38 -4.86
C PHE A 135 7.69 -4.08 -5.06
N PHE A 136 6.66 -3.54 -4.42
CA PHE A 136 5.30 -3.64 -4.94
C PHE A 136 5.05 -2.55 -5.98
N ASN A 137 4.97 -2.95 -7.25
CA ASN A 137 4.61 -2.07 -8.34
C ASN A 137 3.12 -2.16 -8.68
N PHE A 138 2.61 -1.04 -9.18
CA PHE A 138 1.27 -0.84 -9.69
C PHE A 138 1.33 -0.81 -11.22
N TYR A 139 0.46 -1.59 -11.85
CA TYR A 139 0.42 -1.75 -13.30
C TYR A 139 -0.75 -1.03 -13.97
N PHE A 140 -1.49 -0.20 -13.24
CA PHE A 140 -2.54 0.68 -13.74
C PHE A 140 -2.14 2.15 -13.63
N ALA A 141 -2.69 2.99 -14.50
CA ALA A 141 -2.52 4.43 -14.45
C ALA A 141 -3.36 5.04 -13.32
N TRP A 142 -2.74 5.89 -12.52
CA TRP A 142 -3.35 6.62 -11.41
C TRP A 142 -2.63 7.95 -11.25
N GLU A 143 -3.34 9.07 -11.13
CA GLU A 143 -2.78 10.45 -11.24
C GLU A 143 -2.14 10.78 -12.59
N ARG A 144 -1.22 9.94 -13.08
CA ARG A 144 -0.58 10.02 -14.41
C ARG A 144 -0.59 8.66 -15.10
N ALA A 145 -0.45 8.70 -16.43
CA ALA A 145 -0.54 7.52 -17.30
C ALA A 145 0.70 6.59 -17.25
N SER A 146 1.74 6.93 -16.49
CA SER A 146 2.97 6.13 -16.44
C SER A 146 2.83 4.91 -15.55
N ILE A 147 3.14 3.74 -16.12
CA ILE A 147 3.26 2.44 -15.44
C ILE A 147 4.61 1.80 -15.80
N PRO A 148 5.20 0.95 -14.93
CA PRO A 148 4.77 0.76 -13.55
C PRO A 148 5.07 2.00 -12.70
N TRP A 149 4.36 2.14 -11.58
CA TRP A 149 4.70 3.07 -10.52
C TRP A 149 4.68 2.35 -9.17
N ASN A 150 5.18 2.99 -8.12
CA ASN A 150 5.25 2.41 -6.79
C ASN A 150 4.85 3.43 -5.72
N SER A 151 4.52 2.92 -4.53
CA SER A 151 4.07 3.71 -3.41
C SER A 151 4.91 3.44 -2.17
N SER A 152 5.43 4.51 -1.56
CA SER A 152 6.07 4.44 -0.25
C SER A 152 5.15 3.86 0.83
N VAL A 153 3.83 3.99 0.69
CA VAL A 153 2.86 3.42 1.63
C VAL A 153 2.90 1.91 1.61
N SER A 154 2.80 1.30 0.42
CA SER A 154 2.87 -0.16 0.30
C SER A 154 4.24 -0.70 0.67
N GLN A 155 5.33 0.04 0.40
CA GLN A 155 6.66 -0.42 0.81
C GLN A 155 6.87 -0.33 2.31
N GLY A 156 6.52 0.81 2.93
CA GLY A 156 6.70 1.02 4.37
C GLY A 156 5.83 0.10 5.20
N ILE A 157 4.51 0.11 4.97
CA ILE A 157 3.59 -0.79 5.70
C ILE A 157 3.91 -2.25 5.37
N GLY A 158 4.24 -2.56 4.11
CA GLY A 158 4.68 -3.89 3.70
C GLY A 158 5.91 -4.35 4.48
N ALA A 159 6.96 -3.53 4.58
CA ALA A 159 8.17 -3.87 5.33
C ALA A 159 7.83 -4.22 6.79
N GLY A 160 7.04 -3.36 7.46
CA GLY A 160 6.61 -3.61 8.84
C GLY A 160 5.75 -4.88 8.99
N TYR A 161 4.86 -5.14 8.05
CA TYR A 161 3.95 -6.29 8.14
C TYR A 161 4.63 -7.61 7.79
N TYR A 162 5.56 -7.63 6.85
CA TYR A 162 6.39 -8.80 6.62
C TYR A 162 7.34 -9.05 7.80
N ALA A 163 7.83 -8.01 8.50
CA ALA A 163 8.57 -8.19 9.74
C ALA A 163 7.69 -8.82 10.84
N ILE A 164 6.44 -8.35 11.01
CA ILE A 164 5.46 -8.97 11.90
C ILE A 164 5.21 -10.43 11.52
N ALA A 165 5.00 -10.72 10.23
CA ALA A 165 4.77 -12.08 9.74
C ALA A 165 5.97 -12.99 10.00
N TYR A 166 7.20 -12.50 9.78
CA TYR A 166 8.42 -13.24 10.10
C TYR A 166 8.50 -13.55 11.60
N LYS A 167 8.36 -12.54 12.47
CA LYS A 167 8.39 -12.73 13.93
C LYS A 167 7.31 -13.67 14.42
N LYS A 168 6.12 -13.62 13.80
CA LYS A 168 4.98 -14.46 14.19
C LYS A 168 5.08 -15.91 13.70
N PHE A 169 5.54 -16.13 12.48
CA PHE A 169 5.43 -17.42 11.79
C PHE A 169 6.77 -18.11 11.51
N GLY A 170 7.89 -17.39 11.62
CA GLY A 170 9.24 -17.93 11.47
C GLY A 170 9.66 -18.34 10.05
N ASP A 171 8.90 -17.94 9.02
CA ASP A 171 9.18 -18.31 7.61
C ASP A 171 10.11 -17.29 6.95
N GLU A 172 11.25 -17.75 6.42
CA GLU A 172 12.31 -16.89 5.85
C GLU A 172 11.84 -16.07 4.65
N LYS A 173 10.82 -16.52 3.91
CA LYS A 173 10.27 -15.73 2.78
C LYS A 173 9.72 -14.38 3.25
N TYR A 174 9.22 -14.28 4.49
CA TYR A 174 8.75 -13.03 5.06
C TYR A 174 9.92 -12.14 5.49
N LEU A 175 11.01 -12.74 6.01
CA LEU A 175 12.24 -12.03 6.34
C LEU A 175 12.82 -11.33 5.11
N GLU A 176 12.97 -12.09 4.01
CA GLU A 176 13.50 -11.57 2.75
C GLU A 176 12.64 -10.42 2.20
N ALA A 177 11.31 -10.59 2.24
CA ALA A 177 10.37 -9.56 1.82
C ALA A 177 10.47 -8.29 2.67
N ALA A 178 10.51 -8.44 4.00
CA ALA A 178 10.63 -7.31 4.92
C ALA A 178 11.90 -6.50 4.66
N ILE A 179 13.06 -7.17 4.57
CA ILE A 179 14.36 -6.53 4.33
C ILE A 179 14.38 -5.85 2.95
N GLY A 180 13.93 -6.55 1.90
CA GLY A 180 13.91 -5.98 0.56
C GLY A 180 13.04 -4.73 0.45
N LEU A 181 11.85 -4.76 1.08
CA LEU A 181 10.94 -3.61 1.10
C LEU A 181 11.52 -2.44 1.91
N ALA A 182 12.15 -2.69 3.06
CA ALA A 182 12.80 -1.63 3.84
C ALA A 182 13.96 -0.98 3.06
N ARG A 183 14.78 -1.76 2.37
CA ARG A 183 15.88 -1.26 1.51
C ARG A 183 15.40 -0.41 0.34
N SER A 184 14.15 -0.52 -0.08
CA SER A 184 13.59 0.33 -1.14
C SER A 184 13.56 1.83 -0.77
N PHE A 185 13.60 2.17 0.53
CA PHE A 185 13.73 3.55 1.03
C PHE A 185 15.11 4.17 0.82
N SER A 186 16.05 3.44 0.21
CA SER A 186 17.35 3.97 -0.24
C SER A 186 17.42 4.21 -1.74
N ILE A 187 16.32 3.97 -2.49
CA ILE A 187 16.31 4.09 -3.95
C ILE A 187 15.73 5.45 -4.37
N PRO A 188 16.53 6.32 -5.01
CA PRO A 188 16.08 7.62 -5.49
C PRO A 188 14.92 7.51 -6.49
N TYR A 189 14.08 8.54 -6.53
CA TYR A 189 13.00 8.67 -7.50
C TYR A 189 13.50 8.57 -8.94
N GLU A 190 14.62 9.22 -9.27
CA GLU A 190 15.24 9.24 -10.61
C GLU A 190 15.72 7.86 -11.04
N GLU A 191 15.97 6.98 -10.07
CA GLU A 191 16.32 5.58 -10.28
C GLU A 191 15.09 4.67 -10.23
N GLY A 192 13.88 5.20 -10.32
CA GLY A 192 12.63 4.41 -10.30
C GLY A 192 12.17 3.98 -8.90
N GLY A 193 12.74 4.55 -7.84
CA GLY A 193 12.22 4.46 -6.49
C GLY A 193 11.15 5.53 -6.22
N PHE A 194 11.01 5.88 -4.95
CA PHE A 194 10.02 6.86 -4.47
C PHE A 194 10.63 7.88 -3.48
N VAL A 195 11.96 7.87 -3.32
CA VAL A 195 12.67 8.82 -2.46
C VAL A 195 12.97 10.07 -3.27
N LEU A 196 12.22 11.13 -3.01
CA LEU A 196 12.42 12.43 -3.65
C LEU A 196 13.21 13.34 -2.70
N GLU A 197 14.37 13.82 -3.15
CA GLU A 197 15.13 14.81 -2.38
C GLU A 197 14.49 16.19 -2.51
N THR A 198 14.20 16.82 -1.35
CA THR A 198 13.62 18.16 -1.27
C THR A 198 14.52 19.11 -0.49
N GLY A 199 14.24 20.41 -0.52
CA GLY A 199 14.93 21.40 0.32
C GLY A 199 14.78 21.15 1.83
N TYR A 200 13.85 20.29 2.26
CA TYR A 200 13.62 19.95 3.66
C TYR A 200 14.29 18.61 4.07
N GLY A 201 14.72 17.80 3.10
CA GLY A 201 15.18 16.42 3.27
C GLY A 201 14.43 15.45 2.35
N PRO A 202 14.63 14.12 2.51
CA PRO A 202 13.96 13.13 1.68
C PRO A 202 12.46 13.11 1.97
N PHE A 203 11.67 13.07 0.91
CA PHE A 203 10.22 12.86 0.95
C PHE A 203 9.89 11.54 0.27
N TYR A 204 9.11 10.69 0.95
CA TYR A 204 8.70 9.39 0.41
C TYR A 204 7.36 9.51 -0.31
N LEU A 205 7.39 9.37 -1.63
CA LEU A 205 6.24 9.63 -2.49
C LEU A 205 5.16 8.56 -2.32
N GLU A 206 3.91 8.97 -2.07
CA GLU A 206 2.76 8.06 -2.12
C GLU A 206 2.53 7.52 -3.54
N TYR A 207 2.69 8.40 -4.53
CA TYR A 207 2.52 8.11 -5.94
C TYR A 207 3.82 8.49 -6.66
N SER A 208 4.70 7.52 -6.95
CA SER A 208 5.96 7.84 -7.63
C SER A 208 5.75 8.38 -9.05
N ASN A 209 4.61 8.11 -9.68
CA ASN A 209 4.24 8.73 -10.95
C ASN A 209 3.68 10.16 -10.82
N ALA A 210 3.41 10.66 -9.62
CA ALA A 210 2.98 12.03 -9.36
C ALA A 210 3.84 12.67 -8.26
N PRO A 211 5.16 12.86 -8.52
CA PRO A 211 6.11 13.30 -7.50
C PRO A 211 5.80 14.70 -6.93
N ASP A 212 5.13 15.55 -7.72
CA ASP A 212 4.75 16.91 -7.32
C ASP A 212 3.55 16.95 -6.35
N ASP A 213 2.90 15.80 -6.10
CA ASP A 213 1.73 15.74 -5.25
C ASP A 213 2.08 15.84 -3.77
N LEU A 214 3.24 15.31 -3.35
CA LEU A 214 3.75 15.40 -1.97
C LEU A 214 2.66 15.13 -0.89
N VAL A 215 1.95 14.01 -1.03
CA VAL A 215 0.81 13.66 -0.17
C VAL A 215 1.25 13.35 1.27
N LEU A 216 0.61 14.02 2.25
CA LEU A 216 1.03 13.98 3.65
C LEU A 216 0.76 12.62 4.32
N ASN A 217 -0.46 12.08 4.16
CA ASN A 217 -0.80 10.78 4.76
C ASN A 217 0.10 9.67 4.23
N GLY A 218 0.42 9.67 2.93
CA GLY A 218 1.29 8.64 2.37
C GLY A 218 2.70 8.69 2.94
N PHE A 219 3.26 9.90 3.06
CA PHE A 219 4.54 10.10 3.73
C PHE A 219 4.52 9.58 5.16
N MET A 220 3.53 9.98 5.97
CA MET A 220 3.45 9.54 7.37
C MET A 220 3.11 8.05 7.55
N LEU A 221 2.32 7.45 6.65
CA LEU A 221 2.06 6.01 6.63
C LEU A 221 3.34 5.21 6.34
N SER A 222 4.16 5.70 5.40
CA SER A 222 5.45 5.08 5.10
C SER A 222 6.40 5.10 6.31
N LEU A 223 6.44 6.23 7.04
CA LEU A 223 7.19 6.36 8.30
C LEU A 223 6.66 5.42 9.38
N LYS A 224 5.34 5.34 9.55
CA LYS A 224 4.73 4.38 10.49
C LYS A 224 5.13 2.93 10.17
N GLY A 225 5.16 2.57 8.90
CA GLY A 225 5.63 1.26 8.47
C GLY A 225 7.11 1.00 8.79
N LEU A 226 7.97 2.00 8.58
CA LEU A 226 9.38 1.95 8.98
C LEU A 226 9.57 1.87 10.49
N VAL A 227 8.73 2.53 11.30
CA VAL A 227 8.74 2.39 12.76
C VAL A 227 8.52 0.93 13.15
N ILE A 228 7.48 0.31 12.60
CA ILE A 228 7.12 -1.09 12.86
C ILE A 228 8.28 -2.02 12.44
N TYR A 229 8.85 -1.81 11.25
CA TYR A 229 9.99 -2.60 10.78
C TYR A 229 11.20 -2.44 11.70
N ASN A 230 11.57 -1.21 12.05
CA ASN A 230 12.76 -0.93 12.86
C ASN A 230 12.65 -1.51 14.28
N GLU A 231 11.46 -1.46 14.89
CA GLU A 231 11.20 -2.05 16.22
C GLU A 231 11.49 -3.57 16.27
N LEU A 232 11.26 -4.27 15.16
CA LEU A 232 11.37 -5.73 15.11
C LEU A 232 12.71 -6.21 14.52
N MET A 233 13.22 -5.49 13.52
CA MET A 233 14.27 -5.96 12.61
C MET A 233 15.19 -4.85 12.10
N GLY A 234 15.16 -3.65 12.70
CA GLY A 234 15.86 -2.48 12.18
C GLY A 234 17.33 -2.73 11.81
N ASP A 235 17.75 -2.09 10.72
CA ASP A 235 19.13 -1.99 10.32
C ASP A 235 19.53 -0.53 10.11
N TYR A 236 20.84 -0.29 9.92
CA TYR A 236 21.37 1.07 9.77
C TYR A 236 20.68 1.88 8.65
N LEU A 237 20.30 1.25 7.54
CA LEU A 237 19.68 1.94 6.40
C LEU A 237 18.23 2.31 6.72
N SER A 238 17.45 1.39 7.30
CA SER A 238 16.07 1.66 7.68
C SER A 238 15.95 2.65 8.84
N GLU A 239 16.88 2.63 9.79
CA GLU A 239 16.98 3.63 10.87
C GLU A 239 17.36 5.00 10.32
N LYS A 240 18.30 5.07 9.38
CA LYS A 240 18.67 6.31 8.70
C LYS A 240 17.48 6.90 7.96
N ALA A 241 16.80 6.11 7.14
CA ALA A 241 15.62 6.54 6.40
C ALA A 241 14.54 7.07 7.37
N LEU A 242 14.21 6.31 8.41
CA LEU A 242 13.21 6.74 9.39
C LEU A 242 13.60 8.07 10.06
N ARG A 243 14.85 8.21 10.51
CA ARG A 243 15.34 9.45 11.13
C ARG A 243 15.24 10.64 10.18
N GLU A 244 15.75 10.51 8.97
CA GLU A 244 15.73 11.59 7.97
C GLU A 244 14.30 11.96 7.57
N GLY A 245 13.42 10.96 7.44
CA GLY A 245 12.01 11.18 7.17
C GLY A 245 11.26 11.90 8.31
N LEU A 246 11.55 11.57 9.57
CA LEU A 246 11.00 12.29 10.74
C LEU A 246 11.50 13.76 10.76
N ASP A 247 12.77 14.00 10.44
CA ASP A 247 13.33 15.35 10.32
C ASP A 247 12.69 16.14 9.19
N THR A 248 12.44 15.52 8.03
CA THR A 248 11.65 16.12 6.95
C THR A 248 10.25 16.46 7.44
N LEU A 249 9.55 15.52 8.11
CA LEU A 249 8.20 15.73 8.62
C LEU A 249 8.11 16.97 9.53
N ARG A 250 9.04 17.11 10.49
CA ARG A 250 9.12 18.28 11.38
C ARG A 250 9.20 19.60 10.61
N LYS A 251 10.01 19.64 9.55
CA LYS A 251 10.24 20.85 8.74
C LYS A 251 9.05 21.18 7.84
N ILE A 252 8.35 20.17 7.31
CA ILE A 252 7.25 20.39 6.37
C ILE A 252 5.92 20.71 7.06
N LEU A 253 5.67 20.23 8.28
CA LEU A 253 4.38 20.38 8.95
C LEU A 253 3.77 21.80 8.94
N PRO A 254 4.54 22.89 9.11
CA PRO A 254 4.02 24.26 8.97
C PRO A 254 3.39 24.57 7.61
N TYR A 255 3.87 23.94 6.54
CA TYR A 255 3.37 24.13 5.16
C TYR A 255 2.16 23.26 4.84
N TYR A 256 1.85 22.28 5.70
CA TYR A 256 0.73 21.36 5.56
C TYR A 256 -0.44 21.73 6.49
N GLU A 257 -0.46 22.95 7.00
CA GLU A 257 -1.54 23.47 7.83
C GLU A 257 -2.10 24.75 7.23
N LYS A 258 -3.43 24.87 7.22
CA LYS A 258 -4.14 26.11 6.95
C LYS A 258 -5.29 26.26 7.93
N GLU A 259 -5.30 27.38 8.66
CA GLU A 259 -6.37 27.73 9.61
C GLU A 259 -6.64 26.62 10.64
N GLY A 260 -5.57 25.98 11.13
CA GLY A 260 -5.64 24.90 12.13
C GLY A 260 -6.06 23.55 11.59
N TRP A 261 -6.21 23.39 10.28
CA TRP A 261 -6.56 22.14 9.63
C TRP A 261 -5.46 21.67 8.67
N SER A 262 -5.32 20.35 8.51
CA SER A 262 -4.27 19.77 7.67
C SER A 262 -4.59 19.88 6.19
N LEU A 263 -3.57 20.06 5.35
CA LEU A 263 -3.66 19.85 3.91
C LEU A 263 -3.45 18.36 3.58
N TYR A 264 -4.16 17.84 2.57
CA TYR A 264 -3.85 16.54 1.96
C TYR A 264 -2.48 16.61 1.28
N SER A 265 -2.26 17.71 0.57
CA SER A 265 -0.97 18.12 0.02
C SER A 265 -0.98 19.62 -0.30
N PRO A 266 0.19 20.25 -0.54
CA PRO A 266 0.25 21.64 -0.98
C PRO A 266 -0.48 21.85 -2.32
N LYS A 267 -0.45 20.86 -3.21
CA LYS A 267 -1.10 20.90 -4.53
C LYS A 267 -2.61 20.76 -4.46
N HIS A 268 -3.12 19.79 -3.71
CA HIS A 268 -4.56 19.49 -3.65
C HIS A 268 -5.30 20.30 -2.58
N GLY A 269 -4.57 20.92 -1.66
CA GLY A 269 -5.13 21.77 -0.62
C GLY A 269 -5.68 20.99 0.56
N ARG A 270 -6.79 21.49 1.12
CA ARG A 270 -7.33 21.05 2.42
C ARG A 270 -7.71 19.56 2.38
N ALA A 271 -7.27 18.80 3.37
CA ALA A 271 -7.73 17.42 3.55
C ALA A 271 -9.24 17.41 3.87
N ASP A 272 -9.97 16.43 3.33
CA ASP A 272 -11.30 16.15 3.88
C ASP A 272 -11.21 15.64 5.33
N GLU A 273 -12.34 15.52 6.01
CA GLU A 273 -12.36 15.11 7.41
C GLU A 273 -11.77 13.69 7.62
N THR A 274 -11.95 12.78 6.66
CA THR A 274 -11.42 11.42 6.77
C THR A 274 -9.89 11.44 6.77
N TYR A 275 -9.27 12.17 5.84
CA TYR A 275 -7.83 12.34 5.79
C TYR A 275 -7.30 13.19 6.96
N HIS A 276 -8.03 14.21 7.40
CA HIS A 276 -7.64 15.02 8.55
C HIS A 276 -7.56 14.17 9.83
N ARG A 277 -8.59 13.33 10.08
CA ARG A 277 -8.59 12.35 11.17
C ARG A 277 -7.44 11.36 11.05
N LEU A 278 -7.16 10.86 9.85
CA LEU A 278 -5.99 10.00 9.61
C LEU A 278 -4.68 10.72 9.95
N HIS A 279 -4.51 11.99 9.55
CA HIS A 279 -3.32 12.76 9.89
C HIS A 279 -3.13 12.92 11.40
N ILE A 280 -4.20 13.19 12.15
CA ILE A 280 -4.17 13.26 13.61
C ILE A 280 -3.69 11.93 14.21
N ARG A 281 -4.24 10.79 13.76
CA ARG A 281 -3.83 9.45 14.24
C ARG A 281 -2.37 9.15 13.96
N LEU A 282 -1.87 9.53 12.77
CA LEU A 282 -0.49 9.29 12.37
C LEU A 282 0.50 10.17 13.16
N LEU A 283 0.19 11.46 13.35
CA LEU A 283 1.00 12.34 14.18
C LEU A 283 0.98 11.94 15.65
N TYR A 284 -0.16 11.50 16.17
CA TYR A 284 -0.24 10.97 17.52
C TYR A 284 0.64 9.72 17.66
N PHE A 285 0.55 8.77 16.71
CA PHE A 285 1.38 7.57 16.70
C PHE A 285 2.87 7.91 16.70
N LEU A 286 3.35 8.73 15.75
CA LEU A 286 4.76 9.11 15.64
C LEU A 286 5.21 9.94 16.85
N GLY A 287 4.37 10.86 17.32
CA GLY A 287 4.64 11.71 18.47
C GLY A 287 4.77 10.92 19.77
N LYS A 288 3.90 9.93 19.99
CA LYS A 288 3.99 9.03 21.15
C LYS A 288 5.16 8.06 21.06
N TRP A 289 5.47 7.56 19.86
CA TRP A 289 6.55 6.57 19.69
C TRP A 289 7.94 7.16 19.94
N PHE A 290 8.15 8.43 19.59
CA PHE A 290 9.44 9.12 19.71
C PHE A 290 9.49 10.19 20.79
N ASP A 291 8.45 10.27 21.63
CA ASP A 291 8.26 11.36 22.60
C ASP A 291 8.44 12.76 21.96
N ASP A 292 7.93 12.93 20.73
CA ASP A 292 8.09 14.16 19.96
C ASP A 292 6.99 15.18 20.29
N PRO A 293 7.30 16.27 21.01
CA PRO A 293 6.31 17.25 21.42
C PRO A 293 5.74 18.07 20.25
N LEU A 294 6.48 18.19 19.14
CA LEU A 294 5.99 18.92 17.96
C LEU A 294 4.86 18.13 17.30
N PHE A 295 5.04 16.83 17.07
CA PHE A 295 4.01 16.00 16.45
C PHE A 295 2.75 15.93 17.33
N LEU A 296 2.91 15.74 18.64
CA LEU A 296 1.78 15.74 19.57
C LEU A 296 1.05 17.09 19.58
N LYS A 297 1.77 18.22 19.52
CA LYS A 297 1.18 19.55 19.43
C LYS A 297 0.34 19.71 18.16
N TYR A 298 0.83 19.27 17.01
CA TYR A 298 0.04 19.30 15.77
C TYR A 298 -1.17 18.37 15.85
N ALA A 299 -1.02 17.15 16.37
CA ALA A 299 -2.13 16.22 16.54
C ALA A 299 -3.25 16.82 17.42
N MET A 300 -2.90 17.37 18.59
CA MET A 300 -3.86 18.02 19.50
C MET A 300 -4.49 19.27 18.90
N ARG A 301 -3.69 20.09 18.21
CA ARG A 301 -4.20 21.31 17.58
C ARG A 301 -5.19 20.97 16.47
N TRP A 302 -4.85 20.06 15.56
CA TRP A 302 -5.73 19.61 14.48
C TRP A 302 -7.02 18.98 15.03
N ASP A 303 -6.90 18.14 16.07
CA ASP A 303 -8.06 17.54 16.73
C ASP A 303 -9.04 18.58 17.29
N SER A 304 -8.56 19.71 17.81
CA SER A 304 -9.41 20.77 18.37
C SER A 304 -10.35 21.44 17.35
N TYR A 305 -10.14 21.23 16.04
CA TYR A 305 -11.01 21.73 14.97
C TYR A 305 -12.06 20.70 14.52
N LEU A 306 -12.06 19.50 15.09
CA LEU A 306 -13.09 18.49 14.86
C LEU A 306 -14.26 18.69 15.83
N GLU A 307 -15.49 18.46 15.35
CA GLU A 307 -16.66 18.39 16.21
C GLU A 307 -16.56 17.23 17.22
N ARG A 308 -16.01 16.10 16.76
CA ARG A 308 -15.73 14.93 17.57
C ARG A 308 -14.25 14.58 17.52
N SER A 309 -13.61 14.59 18.69
CA SER A 309 -12.20 14.23 18.85
C SER A 309 -11.89 12.84 18.28
N GLU A 310 -10.79 12.75 17.54
CA GLU A 310 -10.16 11.55 17.01
C GLU A 310 -9.11 10.97 17.98
N LEU A 311 -8.63 11.76 18.94
CA LEU A 311 -7.58 11.34 19.89
C LEU A 311 -7.88 10.03 20.64
N PRO A 312 -9.12 9.73 21.10
CA PRO A 312 -9.39 8.45 21.75
C PRO A 312 -9.14 7.24 20.84
N ARG A 313 -9.44 7.38 19.54
CA ARG A 313 -9.13 6.33 18.55
C ARG A 313 -7.63 6.28 18.28
N ALA A 314 -6.96 7.42 18.20
CA ALA A 314 -5.51 7.48 18.04
C ALA A 314 -4.77 6.75 19.18
N GLU A 315 -5.20 6.96 20.42
CA GLU A 315 -4.65 6.31 21.61
C GLU A 315 -4.91 4.79 21.61
N GLN A 316 -6.13 4.37 21.24
CA GLN A 316 -6.46 2.96 21.10
C GLN A 316 -5.59 2.27 20.04
N GLU A 317 -5.44 2.89 18.86
CA GLU A 317 -4.60 2.35 17.79
C GLU A 317 -3.12 2.30 18.20
N TYR A 318 -2.61 3.35 18.85
CA TYR A 318 -1.24 3.38 19.37
C TYR A 318 -0.98 2.25 20.36
N SER A 319 -1.86 2.09 21.36
CA SER A 319 -1.74 1.06 22.40
C SER A 319 -1.74 -0.33 21.79
N PHE A 320 -2.63 -0.59 20.82
CA PHE A 320 -2.64 -1.86 20.08
C PHE A 320 -1.29 -2.15 19.41
N TRP A 321 -0.72 -1.17 18.70
CA TRP A 321 0.54 -1.38 17.98
C TRP A 321 1.72 -1.58 18.94
N ARG A 322 1.75 -0.86 20.07
CA ARG A 322 2.76 -1.10 21.13
C ARG A 322 2.66 -2.51 21.68
N ASP A 323 1.48 -2.90 22.17
CA ASP A 323 1.25 -4.22 22.77
C ASP A 323 1.58 -5.36 21.78
N LEU A 324 1.18 -5.18 20.52
CA LEU A 324 1.46 -6.17 19.48
C LEU A 324 2.96 -6.36 19.27
N LEU A 325 3.71 -5.27 19.11
CA LEU A 325 5.15 -5.35 18.80
C LEU A 325 5.95 -5.83 20.00
N ASP A 326 5.59 -5.40 21.21
CA ASP A 326 6.20 -5.90 22.45
C ASP A 326 6.00 -7.43 22.57
N SER A 327 4.80 -7.94 22.27
CA SER A 327 4.51 -9.39 22.30
C SER A 327 5.27 -10.23 21.27
N LEU A 328 5.82 -9.60 20.22
CA LEU A 328 6.59 -10.27 19.15
C LEU A 328 8.10 -10.19 19.38
N ASN A 329 8.56 -9.32 20.28
CA ASN A 329 9.96 -9.20 20.69
C ASN A 329 10.30 -10.15 21.85
N ASP A 330 9.30 -10.63 22.60
CA ASP A 330 9.51 -11.70 23.57
C ASP A 330 9.81 -13.03 22.86
N PRO A 331 10.86 -13.79 23.27
CA PRO A 331 11.07 -15.12 22.74
C PRO A 331 9.81 -15.96 23.01
N PRO A 332 9.38 -16.82 22.07
CA PRO A 332 8.22 -17.67 22.30
C PRO A 332 8.42 -18.42 23.61
N SER A 333 7.44 -18.32 24.53
CA SER A 333 7.42 -19.15 25.73
C SER A 333 7.72 -20.58 25.28
N PRO A 334 8.71 -21.27 25.87
CA PRO A 334 8.99 -22.64 25.51
C PRO A 334 7.68 -23.41 25.68
N GLN A 335 7.09 -23.81 24.55
CA GLN A 335 5.97 -24.72 24.59
C GLN A 335 6.53 -25.97 25.28
N GLY A 336 6.07 -26.17 26.51
CA GLY A 336 6.50 -27.28 27.34
C GLY A 336 6.23 -28.61 26.62
N PRO A 337 7.00 -29.65 26.98
CA PRO A 337 6.96 -30.95 26.31
C PRO A 337 5.57 -31.60 26.30
#